data_AF-A0A3C2CJ94-F1
#
_entry.id   AF-A0A3C2CJ94-F1
#
_cell.length_a   1.000
_cell.length_b   1.000
_cell.length_c   1.000
_cell.angle_alpha   90.00
_cell.angle_beta   90.00
_cell.angle_gamma   90.00
#
_symmetry.space_group_name_H-M   'P 1'
#
loop_
_entity.id
_entity.type
_entity.pdbx_description
1 polymer ?
#
loop_
_entity_poly.entity_id
_entity_poly.type
_entity_poly.pdbx_seq_one_letter_code
_entity_poly.pdbx_strand_id
1 'polypeptide(L)'
;MTISFTTARRLPANAAVVAYGIKSDELNSPPECFNPAELKKLGFKGELGQVQILPEGNKLIAAVGLGESTEITPTKLRTAAAALARATRRHASVATDLVSKSEIETTQAIQSVVEGMSLSLYKFDYKSSSTKNKEDGVLKKVILAGSTSAAANSAILKATAVVEGVVLARDLVNEPGGSLTPQVFARKVT
;
A
#
# COMPACT_ATOMS: atom_id res chain seq x y z
N MET A 1 -2.51 -7.37 11.40
CA MET A 1 -3.43 -7.35 10.23
C MET A 1 -2.69 -7.99 9.07
N THR A 2 -3.20 -9.04 8.46
CA THR A 2 -2.50 -9.75 7.37
C THR A 2 -3.10 -9.36 6.03
N ILE A 3 -2.31 -8.68 5.21
CA ILE A 3 -2.65 -8.34 3.82
C ILE A 3 -1.94 -9.35 2.94
N SER A 4 -2.68 -10.01 2.05
CA SER A 4 -2.12 -10.91 1.05
C SER A 4 -1.73 -10.12 -0.20
N PHE A 5 -0.49 -10.29 -0.65
CA PHE A 5 0.03 -9.68 -1.88
C PHE A 5 0.18 -10.74 -2.97
N THR A 6 -0.25 -10.40 -4.17
CA THR A 6 -0.13 -11.26 -5.37
C THR A 6 0.30 -10.44 -6.57
N THR A 7 0.88 -11.09 -7.58
CA THR A 7 1.26 -10.42 -8.84
C THR A 7 0.27 -10.72 -9.95
N ALA A 8 0.11 -9.78 -10.87
CA ALA A 8 -0.64 -9.96 -12.12
C ALA A 8 0.04 -9.22 -13.27
N ARG A 9 -0.09 -9.72 -14.50
CA ARG A 9 0.53 -9.07 -15.67
C ARG A 9 -0.14 -7.72 -16.01
N ARG A 10 -1.42 -7.59 -15.72
CA ARG A 10 -2.24 -6.38 -15.93
C ARG A 10 -3.13 -6.15 -14.72
N LEU A 11 -3.59 -4.90 -14.55
CA LEU A 11 -4.55 -4.55 -13.51
C LEU A 11 -5.87 -5.32 -13.73
N PRO A 12 -6.26 -6.20 -12.80
CA PRO A 12 -7.48 -6.97 -12.97
C PRO A 12 -8.69 -6.13 -12.63
N ALA A 13 -9.73 -6.26 -13.45
CA ALA A 13 -10.91 -5.42 -13.39
C ALA A 13 -11.89 -5.79 -12.25
N ASN A 14 -11.58 -6.82 -11.46
CA ASN A 14 -12.40 -7.36 -10.37
C ASN A 14 -11.94 -6.92 -8.97
N ALA A 15 -10.88 -6.11 -8.87
CA ALA A 15 -10.51 -5.49 -7.61
C ALA A 15 -11.55 -4.42 -7.22
N ALA A 16 -11.78 -4.23 -5.92
CA ALA A 16 -12.72 -3.21 -5.44
C ALA A 16 -12.23 -1.80 -5.76
N VAL A 17 -10.92 -1.58 -5.73
CA VAL A 17 -10.27 -0.34 -6.19
C VAL A 17 -9.12 -0.68 -7.14
N VAL A 18 -9.03 0.02 -8.28
CA VAL A 18 -7.90 -0.05 -9.20
C VAL A 18 -7.10 1.24 -9.11
N ALA A 19 -5.86 1.15 -8.67
CA ALA A 19 -4.99 2.29 -8.41
C ALA A 19 -3.92 2.45 -9.49
N TYR A 20 -3.76 3.67 -9.98
CA TYR A 20 -2.82 4.06 -11.02
C TYR A 20 -1.81 5.07 -10.48
N GLY A 21 -0.53 4.78 -10.66
CA GLY A 21 0.56 5.71 -10.38
C GLY A 21 0.64 6.79 -11.45
N ILE A 22 0.53 8.06 -11.04
CA ILE A 22 0.65 9.23 -11.89
C ILE A 22 1.85 10.05 -11.42
N LYS A 23 2.79 10.30 -12.32
CA LYS A 23 3.91 11.21 -12.09
C LYS A 23 3.45 12.65 -12.34
N SER A 24 4.03 13.64 -11.66
CA SER A 24 3.66 15.06 -11.84
C SER A 24 3.79 15.51 -13.30
N ASP A 25 4.80 15.00 -13.99
CA ASP A 25 5.17 15.41 -15.35
C ASP A 25 4.22 14.79 -16.39
N GLU A 26 3.59 13.68 -16.05
CA GLU A 26 2.67 12.92 -16.90
C GLU A 26 1.19 13.30 -16.65
N LEU A 27 0.91 14.34 -15.84
CA LEU A 27 -0.46 14.72 -15.46
C LEU A 27 -1.36 15.13 -16.64
N ASN A 28 -0.75 15.57 -17.75
CA ASN A 28 -1.49 15.94 -18.96
C ASN A 28 -1.85 14.73 -19.85
N SER A 29 -1.27 13.55 -19.59
CA SER A 29 -1.53 12.30 -20.31
C SER A 29 -1.81 11.15 -19.31
N PRO A 30 -2.84 11.26 -18.47
CA PRO A 30 -3.19 10.21 -17.53
C PRO A 30 -3.72 8.96 -18.27
N PRO A 31 -3.82 7.81 -17.58
CA PRO A 31 -4.49 6.63 -18.12
C PRO A 31 -5.91 6.95 -18.63
N GLU A 32 -6.38 6.23 -19.65
CA GLU A 32 -7.68 6.48 -20.34
C GLU A 32 -8.89 6.58 -19.39
N CYS A 33 -8.82 5.95 -18.22
CA CYS A 33 -9.85 5.98 -17.20
C CYS A 33 -9.95 7.31 -16.43
N PHE A 34 -9.01 8.25 -16.60
CA PHE A 34 -9.04 9.55 -15.94
C PHE A 34 -9.18 10.69 -16.93
N ASN A 35 -10.09 11.62 -16.61
CA ASN A 35 -10.17 12.90 -17.28
C ASN A 35 -9.21 13.92 -16.61
N PRO A 36 -8.20 14.47 -17.32
CA PRO A 36 -7.28 15.45 -16.75
C PRO A 36 -7.98 16.69 -16.17
N ALA A 37 -9.09 17.11 -16.78
CA ALA A 37 -9.85 18.27 -16.33
C ALA A 37 -10.53 18.01 -14.98
N GLU A 38 -10.98 16.78 -14.73
CA GLU A 38 -11.58 16.40 -13.44
C GLU A 38 -10.52 16.28 -12.35
N LEU A 39 -9.38 15.68 -12.65
CA LEU A 39 -8.25 15.62 -11.71
C LEU A 39 -7.79 17.03 -11.30
N LYS A 40 -7.68 17.96 -12.25
CA LYS A 40 -7.35 19.36 -11.96
C LYS A 40 -8.42 20.06 -11.11
N LYS A 41 -9.71 19.83 -11.38
CA LYS A 41 -10.82 20.37 -10.56
C LYS A 41 -10.79 19.84 -9.13
N LEU A 42 -10.35 18.60 -8.94
CA LEU A 42 -10.16 17.98 -7.62
C LEU A 42 -8.86 18.43 -6.93
N GLY A 43 -8.05 19.27 -7.56
CA GLY A 43 -6.78 19.74 -7.03
C GLY A 43 -5.67 18.68 -7.06
N PHE A 44 -5.82 17.63 -7.88
CA PHE A 44 -4.79 16.62 -8.05
C PHE A 44 -3.64 17.15 -8.92
N LYS A 45 -2.44 17.19 -8.34
CA LYS A 45 -1.21 17.69 -8.97
C LYS A 45 -0.18 16.59 -9.23
N GLY A 46 -0.43 15.36 -8.77
CA GLY A 46 0.54 14.26 -8.84
C GLY A 46 1.66 14.38 -7.80
N GLU A 47 1.47 15.19 -6.76
CA GLU A 47 2.42 15.33 -5.65
C GLU A 47 2.59 14.00 -4.90
N LEU A 48 3.76 13.78 -4.32
CA LEU A 48 4.09 12.54 -3.64
C LEU A 48 3.07 12.19 -2.54
N GLY A 49 2.42 11.03 -2.67
CA GLY A 49 1.46 10.54 -1.69
C GLY A 49 0.08 11.20 -1.76
N GLN A 50 -0.17 12.04 -2.77
CA GLN A 50 -1.51 12.52 -3.07
C GLN A 50 -2.34 11.36 -3.63
N VAL A 51 -3.50 11.06 -3.04
CA VAL A 51 -4.38 9.99 -3.54
C VAL A 51 -5.78 10.55 -3.77
N GLN A 52 -6.32 10.34 -4.97
CA GLN A 52 -7.68 10.74 -5.32
C GLN A 52 -8.46 9.52 -5.79
N ILE A 53 -9.58 9.21 -5.13
CA ILE A 53 -10.48 8.12 -5.50
C ILE A 53 -11.65 8.71 -6.31
N LEU A 54 -11.98 8.06 -7.42
CA LEU A 54 -13.06 8.45 -8.32
C LEU A 54 -13.89 7.21 -8.72
N PRO A 55 -15.21 7.37 -8.91
CA PRO A 55 -16.03 6.33 -9.51
C PRO A 55 -15.82 6.27 -11.03
N GLU A 56 -15.66 5.07 -11.56
CA GLU A 56 -15.64 4.78 -13.00
C GLU A 56 -16.67 3.67 -13.28
N GLY A 57 -17.86 4.08 -13.72
CA GLY A 57 -19.01 3.16 -13.84
C GLY A 57 -19.34 2.49 -12.52
N ASN A 58 -19.24 1.15 -12.47
CA ASN A 58 -19.49 0.35 -11.26
C ASN A 58 -18.22 0.06 -10.43
N LYS A 59 -17.11 0.75 -10.70
CA LYS A 59 -15.82 0.50 -10.05
C LYS A 59 -15.27 1.78 -9.44
N LEU A 60 -14.31 1.61 -8.53
CA LEU A 60 -13.54 2.72 -7.99
C LEU A 60 -12.14 2.68 -8.59
N ILE A 61 -11.70 3.82 -9.11
CA ILE A 61 -10.32 4.04 -9.54
C ILE A 61 -9.64 5.00 -8.56
N ALA A 62 -8.33 4.83 -8.38
CA ALA A 62 -7.54 5.71 -7.52
C ALA A 62 -6.33 6.24 -8.29
N ALA A 63 -6.21 7.56 -8.38
CA ALA A 63 -4.99 8.21 -8.85
C ALA A 63 -4.03 8.36 -7.66
N VAL A 64 -2.77 7.93 -7.82
CA VAL A 64 -1.73 8.02 -6.78
C VAL A 64 -0.57 8.84 -7.33
N GLY A 65 -0.28 9.97 -6.68
CA GLY A 65 0.83 10.85 -7.02
C GLY A 65 2.17 10.25 -6.62
N LEU A 66 3.05 10.08 -7.59
CA LEU A 66 4.42 9.60 -7.43
C LEU A 66 5.44 10.73 -7.28
N GLY A 67 5.04 11.98 -7.58
CA GLY A 67 5.95 13.12 -7.70
C GLY A 67 6.64 13.15 -9.08
N GLU A 68 7.76 13.87 -9.14
CA GLU A 68 8.56 14.02 -10.35
C GLU A 68 9.22 12.69 -10.74
N SER A 69 9.24 12.42 -12.05
CA SER A 69 9.74 11.16 -12.62
C SER A 69 11.21 10.89 -12.31
N THR A 70 12.03 11.94 -12.33
CA THR A 70 13.48 11.91 -12.11
C THR A 70 13.85 11.61 -10.66
N GLU A 71 12.94 11.85 -9.72
CA GLU A 71 13.23 11.75 -8.29
C GLU A 71 12.58 10.54 -7.61
N ILE A 72 12.04 9.60 -8.37
CA ILE A 72 11.40 8.40 -7.82
C ILE A 72 12.47 7.52 -7.17
N THR A 73 12.32 7.30 -5.87
CA THR A 73 13.21 6.44 -5.07
C THR A 73 12.40 5.39 -4.32
N PRO A 74 13.03 4.29 -3.85
CA PRO A 74 12.34 3.27 -3.04
C PRO A 74 11.60 3.86 -1.83
N THR A 75 12.19 4.86 -1.17
CA THR A 75 11.59 5.55 -0.01
C THR A 75 10.35 6.36 -0.40
N LYS A 76 10.39 7.08 -1.53
CA LYS A 76 9.21 7.81 -2.04
C LYS A 76 8.12 6.84 -2.47
N LEU A 77 8.47 5.76 -3.17
CA LEU A 77 7.51 4.72 -3.58
C LEU A 77 6.82 4.08 -2.36
N ARG A 78 7.58 3.77 -1.30
CA ARG A 78 7.04 3.29 -0.02
C ARG A 78 6.04 4.27 0.58
N THR A 79 6.33 5.57 0.50
CA THR A 79 5.46 6.64 1.00
C THR A 79 4.16 6.76 0.19
N ALA A 80 4.24 6.69 -1.13
CA ALA A 80 3.07 6.68 -2.02
C ALA A 80 2.19 5.44 -1.78
N ALA A 81 2.80 4.27 -1.64
CA ALA A 81 2.11 3.03 -1.31
C ALA A 81 1.41 3.10 0.07
N ALA A 82 2.05 3.71 1.07
CA ALA A 82 1.44 3.97 2.38
C ALA A 82 0.23 4.91 2.29
N ALA A 83 0.30 5.94 1.45
CA ALA A 83 -0.84 6.84 1.21
C ALA A 83 -2.00 6.09 0.56
N LEU A 84 -1.73 5.29 -0.47
CA LEU A 84 -2.73 4.45 -1.14
C LEU A 84 -3.42 3.49 -0.15
N ALA A 85 -2.65 2.78 0.68
CA ALA A 85 -3.22 1.85 1.66
C ALA A 85 -4.13 2.55 2.67
N ARG A 86 -3.75 3.74 3.16
CA ARG A 86 -4.58 4.52 4.08
C ARG A 86 -5.87 5.03 3.44
N ALA A 87 -5.81 5.43 2.17
CA ALA A 87 -6.97 5.87 1.40
C ALA A 87 -7.92 4.71 1.09
N THR A 88 -7.39 3.49 0.92
CA THR A 88 -8.15 2.31 0.51
C THR A 88 -8.46 1.31 1.62
N ARG A 89 -8.14 1.62 2.88
CA ARG A 89 -8.24 0.70 4.03
C ARG A 89 -9.64 0.11 4.29
N ARG A 90 -10.69 0.77 3.78
CA ARG A 90 -12.10 0.37 3.88
C ARG A 90 -12.57 -0.54 2.75
N HIS A 91 -11.72 -0.81 1.76
CA HIS A 91 -12.03 -1.67 0.62
C HIS A 91 -11.33 -3.02 0.76
N ALA A 92 -12.01 -4.11 0.38
CA ALA A 92 -11.51 -5.46 0.59
C ALA A 92 -10.27 -5.80 -0.26
N SER A 93 -10.19 -5.22 -1.46
CA SER A 93 -9.13 -5.51 -2.42
C SER A 93 -8.70 -4.27 -3.21
N VAL A 94 -7.40 -4.18 -3.49
CA VAL A 94 -6.79 -3.12 -4.29
C VAL A 94 -5.91 -3.76 -5.35
N ALA A 95 -6.01 -3.31 -6.60
CA ALA A 95 -5.03 -3.57 -7.63
C ALA A 95 -4.20 -2.31 -7.87
N THR A 96 -2.90 -2.40 -8.08
CA THR A 96 -2.05 -1.22 -8.27
C THR A 96 -0.89 -1.46 -9.24
N ASP A 97 -0.57 -0.46 -10.06
CA ASP A 97 0.54 -0.49 -11.03
C ASP A 97 1.79 0.27 -10.55
N LEU A 98 1.81 0.72 -9.29
CA LEU A 98 2.90 1.50 -8.70
C LEU A 98 4.29 0.87 -8.91
N VAL A 99 4.38 -0.46 -8.88
CA VAL A 99 5.63 -1.17 -9.17
C VAL A 99 6.10 -0.88 -10.59
N SER A 100 5.23 -1.11 -11.59
CA SER A 100 5.56 -0.89 -13.00
C SER A 100 5.79 0.58 -13.36
N LYS A 101 5.11 1.51 -12.68
CA LYS A 101 5.22 2.96 -12.92
C LYS A 101 6.41 3.63 -12.24
N SER A 102 7.06 2.94 -11.30
CA SER A 102 8.16 3.51 -10.53
C SER A 102 9.49 3.56 -11.27
N GLU A 103 9.67 2.75 -12.33
CA GLU A 103 10.94 2.61 -13.07
C GLU A 103 12.15 2.18 -12.21
N ILE A 104 11.90 1.78 -10.96
CA ILE A 104 12.88 1.18 -10.06
C ILE A 104 13.02 -0.31 -10.42
N GLU A 105 14.16 -0.91 -10.05
CA GLU A 105 14.34 -2.37 -10.08
C GLU A 105 13.13 -3.08 -9.43
N THR A 106 12.58 -4.06 -10.13
CA THR A 106 11.27 -4.64 -9.83
C THR A 106 11.20 -5.23 -8.42
N THR A 107 12.23 -5.95 -7.96
CA THR A 107 12.20 -6.56 -6.63
C THR A 107 12.26 -5.51 -5.51
N GLN A 108 13.05 -4.45 -5.69
CA GLN A 108 13.12 -3.31 -4.77
C GLN A 108 11.81 -2.50 -4.75
N ALA A 109 11.18 -2.32 -5.91
CA ALA A 109 9.89 -1.66 -6.02
C ALA A 109 8.78 -2.45 -5.31
N ILE A 110 8.72 -3.76 -5.52
CA ILE A 110 7.79 -4.67 -4.82
C ILE A 110 7.99 -4.56 -3.31
N GLN A 111 9.23 -4.65 -2.83
CA GLN A 111 9.52 -4.53 -1.41
C GLN A 111 9.02 -3.20 -0.83
N SER A 112 9.28 -2.09 -1.52
CA SER A 112 8.83 -0.76 -1.11
C SER A 112 7.31 -0.65 -1.02
N VAL A 113 6.58 -1.21 -1.99
CA VAL A 113 5.11 -1.20 -1.99
C VAL A 113 4.55 -2.09 -0.88
N VAL A 114 5.03 -3.32 -0.73
CA VAL A 114 4.58 -4.27 0.30
C VAL A 114 4.80 -3.69 1.71
N GLU A 115 5.98 -3.17 1.98
CA GLU A 115 6.31 -2.53 3.26
C GLU A 115 5.44 -1.29 3.51
N GLY A 116 5.32 -0.40 2.51
CA GLY A 116 4.57 0.84 2.63
C GLY A 116 3.09 0.59 2.92
N MET A 117 2.46 -0.31 2.17
CA MET A 117 1.05 -0.64 2.38
C MET A 117 0.81 -1.34 3.71
N SER A 118 1.65 -2.30 4.10
CA SER A 118 1.44 -3.08 5.31
C SER A 118 1.72 -2.28 6.59
N LEU A 119 2.87 -1.57 6.63
CA LEU A 119 3.30 -0.86 7.84
C LEU A 119 2.50 0.43 8.10
N SER A 120 1.86 1.00 7.08
CA SER A 120 0.99 2.17 7.23
C SER A 120 -0.38 1.84 7.82
N LEU A 121 -0.80 0.57 7.74
CA LEU A 121 -2.03 0.06 8.33
C LEU A 121 -1.81 -0.68 9.65
N TYR A 122 -0.56 -0.71 10.13
CA TYR A 122 -0.25 -1.21 11.46
C TYR A 122 -0.99 -0.38 12.52
N LYS A 123 -1.64 -1.08 13.44
CA LYS A 123 -2.29 -0.50 14.61
C LYS A 123 -2.01 -1.39 15.80
N PHE A 124 -1.44 -0.79 16.85
CA PHE A 124 -1.32 -1.42 18.15
C PHE A 124 -2.60 -1.15 18.95
N ASP A 125 -3.24 -2.19 19.46
CA ASP A 125 -4.53 -2.10 20.15
C ASP A 125 -4.38 -2.54 21.60
N TYR A 126 -3.79 -1.68 22.44
CA TYR A 126 -3.68 -1.92 23.88
C TYR A 126 -4.84 -1.25 24.61
N LYS A 127 -5.74 -2.09 25.16
CA LYS A 127 -6.86 -1.68 26.04
C LYS A 127 -7.76 -0.56 25.49
N SER A 128 -7.89 -0.40 24.18
CA SER A 128 -8.88 0.52 23.59
C SER A 128 -10.27 -0.11 23.68
N SER A 129 -10.97 0.10 24.79
CA SER A 129 -12.40 -0.24 24.94
C SER A 129 -13.32 0.76 24.19
N SER A 130 -12.78 1.85 23.65
CA SER A 130 -13.52 2.82 22.86
C SER A 130 -13.37 2.55 21.36
N THR A 131 -14.49 2.14 20.77
CA THR A 131 -14.82 2.27 19.34
C THR A 131 -13.79 1.68 18.36
N LYS A 132 -13.76 0.35 18.24
CA LYS A 132 -13.30 -0.28 17.00
C LYS A 132 -14.24 0.18 15.88
N ASN A 133 -13.79 1.12 15.06
CA ASN A 133 -14.45 1.39 13.77
C ASN A 133 -14.42 0.08 12.98
N LYS A 134 -15.58 -0.58 12.85
CA LYS A 134 -15.73 -1.87 12.14
C LYS A 134 -15.21 -1.81 10.70
N GLU A 135 -15.04 -0.61 10.15
CA GLU A 135 -14.56 -0.35 8.79
C GLU A 135 -13.03 -0.26 8.67
N ASP A 136 -12.27 -0.20 9.77
CA ASP A 136 -10.80 -0.23 9.70
C ASP A 136 -10.32 -1.68 9.55
N GLY A 137 -9.42 -1.94 8.59
CA GLY A 137 -8.80 -3.25 8.36
C GLY A 137 -9.55 -4.20 7.44
N VAL A 138 -10.42 -3.64 6.59
CA VAL A 138 -11.15 -4.36 5.52
C VAL A 138 -10.20 -4.78 4.41
N LEU A 139 -9.14 -4.01 4.12
CA LEU A 139 -8.15 -4.37 3.10
C LEU A 139 -7.44 -5.68 3.45
N LYS A 140 -7.73 -6.73 2.67
CA LYS A 140 -7.12 -8.07 2.82
C LYS A 140 -6.27 -8.49 1.63
N LYS A 141 -6.53 -7.94 0.44
CA LYS A 141 -5.88 -8.38 -0.78
C LYS A 141 -5.32 -7.21 -1.58
N VAL A 142 -4.05 -7.31 -1.94
CA VAL A 142 -3.39 -6.37 -2.85
C VAL A 142 -2.83 -7.13 -4.04
N ILE A 143 -3.08 -6.60 -5.24
CA ILE A 143 -2.61 -7.16 -6.50
C ILE A 143 -1.65 -6.16 -7.13
N LEU A 144 -0.39 -6.56 -7.30
CA LEU A 144 0.65 -5.74 -7.91
C LEU A 144 0.70 -6.06 -9.41
N ALA A 145 0.37 -5.06 -10.24
CA ALA A 145 0.48 -5.18 -11.68
C ALA A 145 1.93 -4.98 -12.14
N GLY A 146 2.37 -5.80 -13.09
CA GLY A 146 3.69 -5.75 -13.68
C GLY A 146 4.26 -7.15 -13.90
N SER A 147 5.43 -7.40 -13.31
CA SER A 147 6.11 -8.70 -13.45
C SER A 147 5.44 -9.79 -12.62
N THR A 148 5.21 -10.95 -13.24
CA THR A 148 4.75 -12.18 -12.58
C THR A 148 5.87 -13.23 -12.51
N SER A 149 7.13 -12.80 -12.53
CA SER A 149 8.28 -13.70 -12.50
C SER A 149 8.43 -14.39 -11.13
N ALA A 150 9.17 -15.50 -11.10
CA ALA A 150 9.53 -16.15 -9.84
C ALA A 150 10.27 -15.20 -8.88
N ALA A 151 11.12 -14.31 -9.42
CA ALA A 151 11.81 -13.29 -8.64
C ALA A 151 10.84 -12.28 -8.00
N ALA A 152 9.78 -11.87 -8.72
CA ALA A 152 8.75 -10.98 -8.17
C ALA A 152 7.99 -11.64 -7.01
N ASN A 153 7.61 -12.91 -7.15
CA ASN A 153 6.94 -13.66 -6.08
C ASN A 153 7.87 -13.86 -4.87
N SER A 154 9.16 -14.17 -5.10
CA SER A 154 10.17 -14.26 -4.04
C SER A 154 10.35 -12.92 -3.31
N ALA A 155 10.34 -11.80 -4.04
CA ALA A 155 10.41 -10.46 -3.45
C ALA A 155 9.20 -10.16 -2.55
N ILE A 156 7.98 -10.57 -2.94
CA ILE A 156 6.79 -10.47 -2.08
C ILE A 156 6.98 -11.26 -0.79
N LEU A 157 7.40 -12.52 -0.88
CA LEU A 157 7.59 -13.38 0.29
C LEU A 157 8.63 -12.78 1.25
N LYS A 158 9.77 -12.33 0.70
CA LYS A 158 10.82 -11.68 1.48
C LYS A 158 10.33 -10.41 2.17
N ALA A 159 9.66 -9.52 1.43
CA ALA A 159 9.13 -8.28 1.99
C ALA A 159 8.05 -8.53 3.05
N THR A 160 7.21 -9.54 2.85
CA THR A 160 6.19 -9.95 3.83
C THR A 160 6.83 -10.43 5.13
N ALA A 161 7.85 -11.28 5.06
CA ALA A 161 8.59 -11.75 6.24
C ALA A 161 9.27 -10.60 6.99
N VAL A 162 9.85 -9.63 6.27
CA VAL A 162 10.41 -8.41 6.87
C VAL A 162 9.33 -7.62 7.61
N VAL A 163 8.18 -7.39 6.98
CA VAL A 163 7.05 -6.69 7.59
C VAL A 163 6.57 -7.40 8.86
N GLU A 164 6.43 -8.73 8.83
CA GLU A 164 6.01 -9.53 9.99
C GLU A 164 6.99 -9.37 11.17
N GLY A 165 8.30 -9.44 10.90
CA GLY A 165 9.32 -9.19 11.92
C GLY A 165 9.25 -7.77 12.50
N VAL A 166 9.05 -6.75 11.65
CA VAL A 166 8.89 -5.35 12.09
C VAL A 166 7.62 -5.18 12.93
N VAL A 167 6.50 -5.81 12.54
CA VAL A 167 5.25 -5.78 13.29
C VAL A 167 5.41 -6.44 14.66
N LEU A 168 6.04 -7.62 14.72
CA LEU A 168 6.35 -8.29 15.99
C LEU A 168 7.20 -7.40 16.90
N ALA A 169 8.27 -6.79 16.38
CA ALA A 169 9.11 -5.88 17.14
C ALA A 169 8.32 -4.68 17.68
N ARG A 170 7.42 -4.09 16.86
CA ARG A 170 6.55 -2.98 17.29
C ARG A 170 5.57 -3.41 18.37
N ASP A 171 4.97 -4.59 18.25
CA ASP A 171 4.05 -5.11 19.25
C ASP A 171 4.74 -5.33 20.60
N LEU A 172 5.97 -5.85 20.59
CA LEU A 172 6.77 -6.05 21.80
C LEU A 172 7.18 -4.72 22.45
N VAL A 173 7.62 -3.74 21.66
CA VAL A 173 8.05 -2.42 22.17
C VAL A 173 6.88 -1.60 22.70
N ASN A 174 5.70 -1.71 22.07
CA ASN A 174 4.52 -0.94 22.48
C ASN A 174 3.78 -1.55 23.68
N GLU A 175 4.04 -2.81 24.03
CA GLU A 175 3.42 -3.47 25.19
C GLU A 175 3.97 -2.88 26.51
N PRO A 176 3.12 -2.39 27.43
CA PRO A 176 3.59 -1.80 28.68
C PRO A 176 4.38 -2.79 29.54
N GLY A 177 5.38 -2.29 30.27
CA GLY A 177 6.29 -3.13 31.07
C GLY A 177 5.60 -3.98 32.15
N GLY A 178 4.44 -3.54 32.66
CA GLY A 178 3.62 -4.35 33.59
C GLY A 178 2.87 -5.51 32.92
N SER A 179 2.75 -5.51 31.59
CA SER A 179 2.09 -6.55 30.78
C SER A 179 3.10 -7.46 30.06
N LEU A 180 4.26 -6.93 29.64
CA LEU A 180 5.37 -7.70 29.05
C LEU A 180 6.49 -7.94 30.06
N THR A 181 6.24 -8.74 31.09
CA THR A 181 7.32 -9.15 32.02
C THR A 181 8.33 -10.06 31.30
N PRO A 182 9.57 -10.23 31.82
CA PRO A 182 10.57 -11.10 31.20
C PRO A 182 10.08 -12.52 30.92
N GLN A 183 9.26 -13.10 31.81
CA GLN A 183 8.68 -14.43 31.61
C GLN A 183 7.63 -14.46 30.49
N VAL A 184 6.82 -13.41 30.36
CA VAL A 184 5.84 -13.28 29.26
C VAL A 184 6.54 -13.05 27.93
N PHE A 185 7.57 -12.20 27.92
CA PHE A 185 8.42 -11.97 26.76
C PHE A 185 9.04 -13.28 26.26
N ALA A 186 9.73 -14.02 27.14
CA ALA A 186 10.38 -15.28 26.78
C ALA A 186 9.40 -16.24 26.09
N ARG A 187 8.18 -16.40 26.63
CA ARG A 187 7.13 -17.24 26.06
C ARG A 187 6.60 -16.75 24.70
N LYS A 188 6.63 -15.44 24.43
CA LYS A 188 6.17 -14.87 23.14
C LYS A 188 7.22 -15.03 22.03
N VAL A 189 8.50 -15.22 22.36
CA VAL A 189 9.61 -15.27 21.40
C VAL A 189 10.25 -16.65 21.25
N THR A 190 9.76 -17.66 21.97
CA THR A 190 10.11 -19.08 21.80
C THR A 190 9.00 -19.81 21.05
#